data_AF-A0A2V5SLP9-F1
#
_entry.id   AF-A0A2V5SLP9-F1
#
_cell.length_a   1.000
_cell.length_b   1.000
_cell.length_c   1.000
_cell.angle_alpha   90.00
_cell.angle_beta   90.00
_cell.angle_gamma   90.00
#
_symmetry.space_group_name_H-M   'P 1'
#
loop_
_entity.id
_entity.type
_entity.pdbx_description
1 polymer ?
#
loop_
_entity_poly.entity_id
_entity_poly.type
_entity_poly.pdbx_seq_one_letter_code
_entity_poly.pdbx_strand_id
1 'polypeptide(L)'
;MRWAATVVERALRRLGDECEKRGRRRVFDVLSSCLTAERQDISYATFARILGLQETAVKNLVHRLRNRYRTLLREEVAETVGGASEIDDELRYLCAALTTSV
;
A
#
# COMPACT_ATOMS: atom_id res chain seq x y z
N MET A 1 16.00 -6.56 -11.57
CA MET A 1 15.07 -6.77 -10.43
C MET A 1 13.64 -6.38 -10.82
N ARG A 2 12.96 -7.16 -11.67
CA ARG A 2 11.64 -6.79 -12.23
C ARG A 2 10.46 -7.34 -11.40
N TRP A 3 10.70 -8.40 -10.64
CA TRP A 3 9.68 -9.11 -9.86
C TRP A 3 9.07 -8.24 -8.74
N ALA A 4 9.91 -7.59 -7.93
CA ALA A 4 9.45 -6.73 -6.83
C ALA A 4 8.51 -5.60 -7.30
N ALA A 5 8.83 -4.95 -8.42
CA ALA A 5 7.98 -3.92 -9.00
C ALA A 5 6.62 -4.47 -9.46
N THR A 6 6.60 -5.67 -10.06
CA THR A 6 5.36 -6.35 -10.47
C THR A 6 4.48 -6.73 -9.28
N VAL A 7 5.06 -7.23 -8.19
CA VAL A 7 4.34 -7.54 -6.95
C VAL A 7 3.68 -6.28 -6.37
N VAL A 8 4.42 -5.17 -6.31
CA VAL A 8 3.90 -3.88 -5.84
C VAL A 8 2.76 -3.38 -6.72
N GLU A 9 2.93 -3.41 -8.04
CA GLU A 9 1.91 -2.97 -9.00
C GLU A 9 0.63 -3.79 -8.87
N ARG A 10 0.73 -5.12 -8.78
CA ARG A 10 -0.43 -6.01 -8.62
C ARG A 10 -1.15 -5.78 -7.29
N ALA A 11 -0.41 -5.65 -6.19
CA ALA A 11 -0.97 -5.37 -4.88
C ALA A 11 -1.70 -4.01 -4.84
N LEU A 12 -1.14 -2.96 -5.46
CA LEU A 12 -1.80 -1.66 -5.59
C LEU A 12 -3.06 -1.73 -6.44
N ARG A 13 -3.01 -2.46 -7.56
CA ARG A 13 -4.17 -2.64 -8.45
C ARG A 13 -5.31 -3.38 -7.74
N ARG A 14 -5.03 -4.51 -7.09
CA ARG A 14 -6.03 -5.26 -6.29
C ARG A 14 -6.62 -4.37 -5.19
N LEU A 15 -5.80 -3.56 -4.51
CA LEU A 15 -6.30 -2.65 -3.48
C LEU A 15 -7.22 -1.56 -4.06
N GLY A 16 -6.89 -1.03 -5.23
CA GLY A 16 -7.72 -0.08 -5.96
C GLY A 16 -9.08 -0.67 -6.31
N ASP A 17 -9.08 -1.88 -6.89
CA ASP A 17 -10.31 -2.60 -7.26
C ASP A 17 -11.20 -2.91 -6.04
N GLU A 18 -10.61 -3.29 -4.90
CA GLU A 18 -11.34 -3.49 -3.64
C GLU A 18 -11.96 -2.19 -3.10
N CYS A 19 -11.25 -1.07 -3.24
CA CYS A 19 -11.78 0.23 -2.84
C CYS A 19 -12.91 0.67 -3.75
N GLU A 20 -12.77 0.46 -5.06
CA GLU A 20 -13.78 0.78 -6.07
C GLU A 20 -15.08 0.00 -5.87
N LYS A 21 -14.99 -1.32 -5.65
CA LYS A 21 -16.15 -2.18 -5.33
C LYS A 21 -16.92 -1.72 -4.08
N ARG A 22 -16.27 -0.97 -3.19
CA ARG A 22 -16.87 -0.41 -1.97
C ARG A 22 -17.29 1.05 -2.13
N GLY A 23 -17.24 1.62 -3.33
CA GLY A 23 -17.54 3.04 -3.60
C GLY A 23 -16.48 4.01 -3.07
N ARG A 24 -15.27 3.53 -2.77
CA ARG A 24 -14.18 4.29 -2.14
C ARG A 24 -13.01 4.57 -3.09
N ARG A 25 -13.27 4.62 -4.40
CA ARG A 25 -12.23 4.89 -5.41
C ARG A 25 -11.50 6.20 -5.14
N ARG A 26 -12.24 7.28 -4.88
CA ARG A 26 -11.67 8.59 -4.54
C ARG A 26 -10.79 8.57 -3.28
N VAL A 27 -11.14 7.76 -2.28
CA VAL A 27 -10.31 7.59 -1.07
C VAL A 27 -8.99 6.90 -1.43
N PHE A 28 -9.05 5.86 -2.27
CA PHE A 28 -7.86 5.18 -2.74
C PHE A 28 -6.96 6.11 -3.57
N ASP A 29 -7.51 6.83 -4.55
CA ASP A 29 -6.72 7.70 -5.42
C ASP A 29 -5.96 8.77 -4.60
N VAL A 30 -6.62 9.36 -3.60
CA VAL A 30 -6.03 10.39 -2.73
C VAL A 30 -4.98 9.81 -1.78
N LEU A 31 -5.23 8.63 -1.20
CA LEU A 31 -4.38 8.05 -0.15
C LEU A 31 -3.35 7.05 -0.66
N SER A 32 -3.43 6.59 -1.91
CA SER A 32 -2.50 5.61 -2.51
C SER A 32 -1.07 6.13 -2.54
N SER A 33 -0.88 7.43 -2.72
CA SER A 33 0.41 8.12 -2.62
C SER A 33 1.13 7.87 -1.28
N CYS A 34 0.38 7.68 -0.18
CA CYS A 34 0.92 7.40 1.15
C CYS A 34 1.42 5.96 1.32
N LEU A 35 1.12 5.07 0.35
CA LEU A 35 1.49 3.66 0.39
C LEU A 35 2.83 3.40 -0.31
N THR A 36 3.17 4.22 -1.30
CA THR A 36 4.39 4.10 -2.10
C THR A 36 5.46 5.12 -1.73
N ALA A 37 5.11 6.22 -1.06
CA ALA A 37 6.07 7.23 -0.65
C ALA A 37 6.95 6.74 0.52
N GLU A 38 8.26 6.77 0.32
CA GLU A 38 9.24 6.68 1.39
C GLU A 38 9.19 7.95 2.24
N ARG A 39 8.52 7.88 3.40
CA ARG A 39 8.61 8.88 4.48
C ARG A 39 8.48 10.36 4.05
N GLN A 40 7.70 10.69 3.03
CA GLN A 40 7.37 12.11 2.78
C GLN A 40 6.33 12.61 3.79
N ASP A 41 6.31 13.93 4.00
CA ASP A 41 5.38 14.68 4.84
C ASP A 41 3.91 14.44 4.43
N ILE A 42 3.33 13.35 4.94
CA ILE A 42 1.92 13.01 4.81
C ILE A 42 1.14 14.06 5.61
N SER A 43 0.63 15.08 4.92
CA SER A 43 -0.29 16.05 5.51
C SER A 43 -1.71 15.46 5.61
N TYR A 44 -2.02 14.84 6.75
CA TYR A 44 -3.38 14.36 7.02
C TYR A 44 -4.43 15.47 6.92
N ALA A 45 -4.07 16.71 7.27
CA ALA A 45 -4.88 17.90 7.08
C ALA A 45 -5.24 18.15 5.61
N THR A 46 -4.29 17.97 4.70
CA THR A 46 -4.54 18.13 3.25
C THR A 46 -5.49 17.06 2.73
N PHE A 47 -5.31 15.80 3.13
CA PHE A 47 -6.21 14.72 2.74
C PHE A 47 -7.60 14.87 3.34
N ALA A 48 -7.69 15.33 4.59
CA ALA A 48 -8.95 15.65 5.26
C ALA A 48 -9.75 16.67 4.45
N ARG A 49 -9.10 17.76 4.01
CA ARG A 49 -9.72 18.78 3.15
C ARG A 49 -10.13 18.23 1.79
N ILE A 50 -9.30 17.42 1.12
CA ILE A 50 -9.61 16.84 -0.20
C ILE A 50 -10.79 15.87 -0.14
N LEU A 51 -10.88 15.09 0.95
CA LEU A 51 -11.90 14.07 1.14
C LEU A 51 -13.16 14.59 1.85
N GLY A 52 -13.14 15.80 2.40
CA GLY A 52 -14.22 16.34 3.23
C GLY A 52 -14.41 15.54 4.54
N LEU A 53 -13.32 15.02 5.09
CA LEU A 53 -13.32 14.17 6.29
C LEU A 53 -12.52 14.83 7.42
N GLN A 54 -12.74 14.36 8.64
CA GLN A 54 -11.89 14.71 9.78
C GLN A 54 -10.51 14.04 9.65
N GLU A 55 -9.46 14.70 10.11
CA GLU A 55 -8.10 14.14 10.10
C GLU A 55 -8.01 12.78 10.81
N THR A 56 -8.76 12.58 11.89
CA THR A 56 -8.83 11.30 12.62
C THR A 56 -9.43 10.19 11.74
N ALA A 57 -10.44 10.50 10.93
CA ALA A 57 -11.02 9.56 9.98
C ALA A 57 -10.02 9.22 8.86
N VAL A 58 -9.27 10.21 8.37
CA VAL A 58 -8.20 9.99 7.40
C VAL A 58 -7.10 9.09 7.96
N LYS A 59 -6.61 9.35 9.19
CA LYS A 59 -5.62 8.51 9.86
C LYS A 59 -6.08 7.04 9.94
N ASN A 60 -7.34 6.83 10.30
CA ASN A 60 -7.93 5.48 10.34
C ASN A 60 -8.03 4.83 8.96
N LEU A 61 -8.38 5.60 7.92
CA LEU A 61 -8.42 5.11 6.53
C LEU A 61 -7.03 4.74 6.03
N VAL A 62 -6.02 5.57 6.28
CA VAL A 62 -4.62 5.30 5.92
C VAL A 62 -4.12 4.05 6.63
N HIS A 63 -4.38 3.90 7.93
CA HIS A 63 -3.96 2.72 8.68
C HIS A 63 -4.57 1.44 8.10
N ARG A 64 -5.88 1.46 7.80
CA ARG A 64 -6.57 0.32 7.17
C ARG A 64 -6.04 0.01 5.77
N LEU A 65 -5.83 1.03 4.93
CA LEU A 65 -5.26 0.85 3.59
C LEU A 65 -3.85 0.24 3.67
N ARG A 66 -2.99 0.73 4.56
CA ARG A 66 -1.62 0.20 4.75
C ARG A 66 -1.64 -1.25 5.22
N ASN A 67 -2.53 -1.62 6.13
CA ASN A 67 -2.64 -3.01 6.56
C ASN A 67 -3.09 -3.91 5.42
N ARG A 68 -4.14 -3.52 4.67
CA ARG A 68 -4.62 -4.31 3.53
C ARG A 68 -3.57 -4.40 2.42
N TYR A 69 -2.90 -3.31 2.11
CA TYR A 69 -1.80 -3.29 1.13
C TYR A 69 -0.69 -4.27 1.49
N ARG A 70 -0.28 -4.32 2.77
CA ARG A 70 0.73 -5.29 3.22
C ARG A 70 0.23 -6.73 3.17
N THR A 71 -1.05 -6.98 3.41
CA THR A 71 -1.64 -8.31 3.23
C THR A 71 -1.61 -8.72 1.76
N LEU A 72 -2.02 -7.82 0.86
CA LEU A 72 -2.00 -8.08 -0.58
C LEU A 72 -0.57 -8.31 -1.10
N LEU A 73 0.42 -7.54 -0.63
CA LEU A 73 1.83 -7.79 -0.96
C LEU A 73 2.26 -9.20 -0.55
N ARG A 74 1.88 -9.65 0.65
CA ARG A 74 2.18 -11.02 1.10
C ARG A 74 1.49 -12.08 0.25
N GLU A 75 0.23 -11.86 -0.12
CA GLU A 75 -0.52 -12.74 -1.00
C GLU A 75 0.15 -12.83 -2.38
N GLU A 76 0.52 -11.71 -3.00
CA GLU A 76 1.22 -11.68 -4.29
C GLU A 76 2.61 -12.34 -4.23
N VAL A 77 3.36 -12.12 -3.14
CA VAL A 77 4.64 -12.80 -2.92
C VAL A 77 4.43 -14.30 -2.78
N ALA A 78 3.47 -14.74 -1.97
CA ALA A 78 3.15 -16.17 -1.79
C ALA A 78 2.64 -16.84 -3.08
N GLU A 79 1.88 -16.12 -3.90
CA GLU A 79 1.42 -16.59 -5.21
C GLU A 79 2.58 -16.76 -6.20
N THR A 80 3.68 -16.00 -6.01
CA THR A 80 4.82 -16.03 -6.94
C THR A 80 6.02 -16.83 -6.41
N VAL A 81 6.14 -16.99 -5.10
CA VAL A 81 7.20 -17.71 -4.39
C VAL A 81 6.55 -18.89 -3.67
N GLY A 82 6.80 -20.10 -4.16
CA GLY A 82 6.07 -21.32 -3.81
C GLY A 82 6.21 -21.84 -2.37
N GLY A 83 6.65 -21.03 -1.38
CA GLY A 83 6.87 -21.47 0.00
C GLY A 83 6.75 -20.36 1.06
N ALA A 84 5.96 -20.62 2.11
CA ALA A 84 5.66 -19.66 3.18
C ALA A 84 6.88 -19.22 4.02
N SER A 85 7.95 -20.01 4.05
CA SER A 85 9.18 -19.72 4.80
C SER A 85 10.04 -18.63 4.16
N GLU A 86 9.84 -18.32 2.88
CA GLU A 86 10.61 -17.28 2.16
C GLU A 86 9.91 -15.92 2.21
N ILE A 87 8.64 -15.88 2.61
CA ILE A 87 7.80 -14.67 2.57
C ILE A 87 8.31 -13.58 3.51
N ASP A 88 8.66 -13.90 4.76
CA ASP A 88 9.07 -12.89 5.73
C ASP A 88 10.48 -12.35 5.48
N ASP A 89 11.36 -13.17 4.90
CA ASP A 89 12.70 -12.75 4.48
C ASP A 89 12.65 -11.97 3.17
N GLU A 90 11.78 -12.33 2.23
CA GLU A 90 11.51 -11.56 1.00
C GLU A 90 10.81 -10.23 1.29
N LEU A 91 9.88 -10.16 2.25
CA LEU A 91 9.30 -8.89 2.69
C LEU A 91 10.34 -7.97 3.33
N ARG A 92 11.27 -8.55 4.11
CA ARG A 92 12.38 -7.80 4.71
C ARG A 92 13.32 -7.30 3.62
N TYR A 93 13.60 -8.12 2.62
CA TYR A 93 14.38 -7.75 1.43
C TYR A 93 13.67 -6.68 0.59
N LEU A 94 12.36 -6.80 0.35
CA LEU A 94 11.54 -5.81 -0.34
C LEU A 94 11.55 -4.46 0.39
N CYS A 95 11.41 -4.47 1.72
CA CYS A 95 11.50 -3.25 2.53
C CYS A 95 12.90 -2.62 2.47
N ALA A 96 13.96 -3.44 2.48
CA ALA A 96 15.35 -2.97 2.39
C ALA A 96 15.71 -2.44 0.98
N ALA A 97 15.25 -3.11 -0.07
CA ALA A 97 15.40 -2.66 -1.46
C ALA A 97 14.57 -1.39 -1.73
N LEU A 98 13.39 -1.30 -1.11
CA LEU A 98 12.56 -0.11 -0.92
C LEU A 98 13.40 1.13 -0.56
N THR A 99 14.12 0.99 0.55
CA THR A 99 14.82 2.06 1.29
C THR A 99 16.22 2.38 0.80
N THR A 100 16.77 1.60 -0.13
CA THR A 100 18.16 1.74 -0.62
C THR A 100 18.23 2.33 -2.04
N SER A 101 17.14 2.89 -2.56
CA SER A 101 17.19 3.66 -3.82
C SER A 101 17.31 5.16 -3.50
N VAL A 102 18.52 5.53 -3.05
CA VAL A 102 19.02 6.93 -3.05
C VAL A 102 19.66 7.22 -4.40
#